data_AF-A0A8T1V9T0-F1
#
_entry.id   AF-A0A8T1V9T0-F1
#
_cell.length_a   1.000
_cell.length_b   1.000
_cell.length_c   1.000
_cell.angle_alpha   90.00
_cell.angle_beta   90.00
_cell.angle_gamma   90.00
#
_symmetry.space_group_name_H-M   'P 1'
#
loop_
_entity.id
_entity.type
_entity.pdbx_description
1 polymer ?
#
loop_
_entity_poly.entity_id
_entity_poly.type
_entity_poly.pdbx_seq_one_letter_code
_entity_poly.pdbx_strand_id
1 'polypeptide(L)'
;MDVELLFHHFSQPKYWLLYRHGHAPKSKQWPTDLITKKQITALHRGPPWNVLQTPVTPTSFRADGWFQSLTTKYRKIAEEHRQTVWESTHAFPIRSKDRKNSPFLATFWLARKQRRSRLGARWEKFLQERIS
;
A
#
# COMPACT_ATOMS: atom_id res chain seq x y z
N MET A 1 19.02 15.84 2.53
CA MET A 1 17.88 15.28 1.75
C MET A 1 16.90 14.72 2.75
N ASP A 2 15.73 15.34 2.85
CA ASP A 2 14.69 14.99 3.82
C ASP A 2 13.84 13.81 3.32
N VAL A 3 13.58 12.84 4.20
CA VAL A 3 12.78 11.64 3.92
C VAL A 3 11.34 12.02 3.57
N GLU A 4 10.80 13.10 4.16
CA GLU A 4 9.48 13.61 3.80
C GLU A 4 9.44 14.13 2.36
N LEU A 5 10.53 14.77 1.90
CA LEU A 5 10.66 15.24 0.52
C LEU A 5 10.67 14.07 -0.48
N LEU A 6 11.32 12.94 -0.12
CA LEU A 6 11.30 11.72 -0.94
C LEU A 6 9.86 11.19 -1.08
N PHE A 7 9.11 11.09 0.02
CA PHE A 7 7.72 10.63 -0.04
C PHE A 7 6.80 11.58 -0.82
N HIS A 8 7.07 12.89 -0.76
CA HIS A 8 6.34 13.88 -1.54
C HIS A 8 6.58 13.70 -3.05
N HIS A 9 7.82 13.42 -3.48
CA HIS A 9 8.17 13.27 -4.90
C HIS A 9 7.85 11.89 -5.49
N PHE A 10 7.84 10.82 -4.67
CA PHE A 10 7.47 9.47 -5.09
C PHE A 10 5.97 9.17 -4.96
N SER A 11 5.16 10.18 -4.62
CA SER A 11 3.71 10.05 -4.61
C SER A 11 3.16 10.05 -6.05
N GLN A 12 2.90 8.83 -6.52
CA GLN A 12 2.17 8.40 -7.73
C GLN A 12 2.99 8.20 -9.02
N PRO A 13 3.38 6.94 -9.34
CA PRO A 13 3.74 6.54 -10.69
C PRO A 13 2.50 6.52 -11.61
N LYS A 14 2.71 6.93 -12.86
CA LYS A 14 1.74 7.13 -13.96
C LYS A 14 0.81 5.96 -14.35
N TYR A 15 0.81 4.82 -13.66
CA TYR A 15 0.13 3.59 -14.11
C TYR A 15 -0.65 2.84 -13.02
N TRP A 16 -1.44 3.54 -12.21
CA TRP A 16 -2.41 2.88 -11.33
C TRP A 16 -3.77 2.72 -12.01
N LEU A 17 -4.29 1.50 -11.96
CA LEU A 17 -5.61 1.11 -12.46
C LEU A 17 -6.77 1.50 -11.53
N LEU A 18 -6.61 2.44 -10.58
CA LEU A 18 -7.72 2.95 -9.77
C LEU A 18 -7.59 4.46 -9.46
N TYR A 19 -8.43 5.22 -10.16
CA TYR A 19 -8.87 6.63 -10.00
C TYR A 19 -7.86 7.79 -10.21
N ARG A 20 -8.10 8.46 -11.35
CA ARG A 20 -7.36 9.55 -12.02
C ARG A 20 -7.59 10.96 -11.44
N HIS A 21 -8.05 11.12 -10.19
CA HIS A 21 -8.22 12.46 -9.63
C HIS A 21 -7.72 12.51 -8.20
N GLY A 22 -6.99 13.58 -7.88
CA GLY A 22 -6.14 13.81 -6.70
C GLY A 22 -6.80 13.70 -5.33
N HIS A 23 -7.97 13.08 -5.23
CA HIS A 23 -8.60 12.66 -3.99
C HIS A 23 -9.28 11.32 -4.23
N ALA A 24 -9.08 10.35 -3.33
CA ALA A 24 -9.94 9.17 -3.30
C ALA A 24 -11.41 9.64 -3.34
N PRO A 25 -12.30 9.02 -4.15
CA PRO A 25 -13.69 9.44 -4.26
C PRO A 25 -14.29 9.58 -2.86
N LYS A 26 -14.95 10.70 -2.58
CA LYS A 26 -15.56 10.97 -1.26
C LYS A 26 -16.38 9.75 -0.88
N SER A 27 -16.29 9.27 0.36
CA SER A 27 -16.88 7.98 0.79
C SER A 27 -18.37 7.79 0.49
N LYS A 28 -19.10 8.88 0.18
CA LYS A 28 -20.49 8.89 -0.27
C LYS A 28 -20.70 8.41 -1.72
N GLN A 29 -19.66 8.39 -2.55
CA GLN A 29 -19.70 7.96 -3.97
C GLN A 29 -19.48 6.45 -4.15
N TRP A 30 -19.12 5.73 -3.09
CA TRP A 30 -18.90 4.28 -3.16
C TRP A 30 -20.22 3.53 -2.90
N PRO A 31 -20.60 2.57 -3.77
CA PRO A 31 -21.74 1.70 -3.54
C PRO A 31 -21.62 1.02 -2.17
N THR A 32 -22.72 1.00 -1.41
CA THR A 32 -22.74 0.51 -0.03
C THR A 32 -22.53 -1.00 0.09
N ASP A 33 -22.75 -1.71 -1.00
CA ASP A 33 -22.62 -3.16 -1.19
C ASP A 33 -21.21 -3.60 -1.65
N LEU A 34 -20.35 -2.65 -2.05
CA LEU A 34 -19.01 -2.96 -2.54
C LEU A 34 -18.05 -3.42 -1.42
N ILE A 35 -18.14 -2.79 -0.25
CA ILE A 35 -17.24 -3.04 0.89
C ILE A 35 -18.01 -3.84 1.95
N THR A 36 -18.23 -5.12 1.67
CA THR A 36 -18.87 -6.07 2.59
C THR A 36 -17.91 -7.15 3.06
N LYS A 37 -18.27 -7.87 4.12
CA LYS A 37 -17.53 -9.05 4.58
C LYS A 37 -17.29 -10.04 3.44
N LYS A 38 -18.35 -10.38 2.68
CA LYS A 38 -18.29 -11.32 1.56
C LYS A 38 -17.25 -10.89 0.53
N GLN A 39 -17.28 -9.62 0.11
CA GLN A 39 -16.37 -9.10 -0.91
C GLN A 39 -14.92 -9.05 -0.42
N ILE A 40 -14.68 -8.57 0.80
CA ILE A 40 -13.32 -8.52 1.37
C ILE A 40 -12.75 -9.94 1.56
N THR A 41 -13.56 -10.87 2.06
CA THR A 41 -13.14 -12.27 2.21
C THR A 41 -12.85 -12.90 0.86
N ALA A 42 -13.70 -12.68 -0.15
CA ALA A 42 -13.46 -13.18 -1.51
C ALA A 42 -12.17 -12.61 -2.11
N LEU A 43 -11.95 -11.30 -1.97
CA LEU A 43 -10.72 -10.63 -2.40
C LEU A 43 -9.48 -11.26 -1.76
N HIS A 44 -9.49 -11.49 -0.44
CA HIS A 44 -8.32 -12.01 0.27
C HIS A 44 -8.09 -13.52 0.09
N ARG A 45 -9.05 -14.27 -0.47
CA ARG A 45 -8.84 -15.68 -0.84
C ARG A 45 -7.94 -15.84 -2.08
N GLY A 46 -7.94 -14.86 -2.98
CA GLY A 46 -7.19 -14.90 -4.24
C GLY A 46 -5.86 -14.16 -4.20
N PRO A 47 -5.12 -14.18 -3.07
CA PRO A 47 -4.09 -13.21 -2.64
C PRO A 47 -3.75 -12.14 -3.70
N PRO A 48 -4.49 -11.02 -3.78
CA PRO A 48 -4.40 -10.08 -4.89
C PRO A 48 -3.03 -9.38 -4.97
N TRP A 49 -2.27 -9.42 -3.88
CA TRP A 49 -0.89 -8.94 -3.80
C TRP A 49 0.12 -9.82 -4.54
N ASN A 50 -0.26 -11.00 -5.04
CA ASN A 50 0.62 -11.84 -5.86
C ASN A 50 0.99 -11.17 -7.19
N VAL A 51 0.21 -10.19 -7.66
CA VAL A 51 0.59 -9.37 -8.83
C VAL A 51 1.97 -8.71 -8.66
N LEU A 52 2.38 -8.45 -7.40
CA LEU A 52 3.69 -7.88 -7.06
C LEU A 52 4.87 -8.86 -7.20
N GLN A 53 4.62 -10.14 -7.46
CA GLN A 53 5.69 -11.12 -7.74
C GLN A 53 6.26 -10.94 -9.15
N THR A 54 5.50 -10.33 -10.06
CA THR A 54 5.94 -10.08 -11.41
C THR A 54 7.09 -9.07 -11.38
N PRO A 55 8.29 -9.42 -11.86
CA PRO A 55 9.40 -8.48 -11.94
C PRO A 55 9.00 -7.31 -12.84
N VAL A 56 9.11 -6.08 -12.33
CA VAL A 56 8.89 -4.87 -13.13
C VAL A 56 10.24 -4.23 -13.40
N THR A 57 10.58 -4.05 -14.67
CA THR A 57 11.75 -3.27 -15.08
C THR A 57 11.48 -1.80 -14.77
N PRO A 58 12.29 -1.16 -13.91
CA PRO A 58 12.10 0.25 -13.59
C PRO A 58 12.23 1.12 -14.84
N THR A 59 11.25 1.99 -15.07
CA THR A 59 11.22 2.85 -16.27
C THR A 59 11.98 4.17 -16.07
N SER A 60 12.14 4.62 -14.82
CA SER A 60 12.62 5.98 -14.50
C SER A 60 14.03 6.03 -13.92
N PHE A 61 14.56 4.92 -13.39
CA PHE A 61 15.87 4.89 -12.73
C PHE A 61 16.54 3.53 -12.95
N ARG A 62 17.87 3.53 -13.13
CA ARG A 62 18.65 2.30 -13.15
C ARG A 62 18.92 1.86 -11.71
N ALA A 63 18.80 0.55 -11.46
CA ALA A 63 19.00 -0.05 -10.14
C ALA A 63 20.49 -0.39 -9.87
N ASP A 64 21.41 0.50 -10.27
CA ASP A 64 22.86 0.30 -10.18
C ASP A 64 23.53 1.40 -9.33
N GLY A 65 24.84 1.24 -9.09
CA GLY A 65 25.65 2.16 -8.27
C GLY A 65 25.11 2.32 -6.84
N TRP A 66 25.11 3.56 -6.35
CA TRP A 66 24.64 3.89 -5.00
C TRP A 66 23.15 3.54 -4.76
N PHE A 67 22.35 3.43 -5.83
CA PHE A 67 20.91 3.15 -5.76
C PHE A 67 20.60 1.64 -5.67
N GLN A 68 21.57 0.77 -5.96
CA GLN A 68 21.41 -0.68 -5.91
C GLN A 68 21.05 -1.18 -4.50
N SER A 69 21.71 -0.64 -3.47
CA SER A 69 21.46 -1.02 -2.07
C SER A 69 20.03 -0.67 -1.65
N LEU A 70 19.57 0.54 -1.99
CA LEU A 70 18.21 1.00 -1.72
C LEU A 70 17.18 0.15 -2.47
N THR A 71 17.40 -0.14 -3.76
CA THR A 71 16.49 -0.95 -4.58
C THR A 71 16.39 -2.38 -4.09
N THR A 72 17.51 -2.99 -3.71
CA THR A 72 17.57 -4.37 -3.19
C THR A 72 16.77 -4.49 -1.90
N LYS A 73 16.97 -3.55 -0.96
CA LYS A 73 16.28 -3.56 0.33
C LYS A 73 14.79 -3.22 0.18
N TYR A 74 14.43 -2.28 -0.69
CA TYR A 74 13.04 -2.04 -1.06
C TYR A 74 12.36 -3.30 -1.59
N ARG A 75 12.99 -4.02 -2.52
CA ARG A 75 12.46 -5.26 -3.09
C ARG A 75 12.24 -6.31 -2.00
N LYS A 76 13.19 -6.47 -1.07
CA LYS A 76 13.05 -7.38 0.08
C LYS A 76 11.84 -7.03 0.95
N ILE A 77 11.66 -5.75 1.31
CA ILE A 77 10.50 -5.30 2.08
C ILE A 77 9.20 -5.51 1.31
N ALA A 78 9.19 -5.24 0.01
CA ALA A 78 8.02 -5.43 -0.84
C ALA A 78 7.64 -6.91 -0.96
N GLU A 79 8.62 -7.80 -0.98
CA GLU A 79 8.41 -9.25 -1.00
C GLU A 79 7.94 -9.80 0.35
N GLU A 80 8.57 -9.40 1.46
CA GLU A 80 8.19 -9.85 2.81
C GLU A 80 6.82 -9.31 3.24
N HIS A 81 6.41 -8.14 2.71
CA HIS A 81 5.18 -7.46 3.09
C HIS A 81 4.24 -7.19 1.91
N ARG A 82 4.20 -8.10 0.93
CA ARG A 82 3.38 -7.98 -0.31
C ARG A 82 1.95 -7.51 -0.05
N GLN A 83 1.25 -8.13 0.91
CA GLN A 83 -0.11 -7.73 1.25
C GLN A 83 -0.17 -6.26 1.67
N THR A 84 0.69 -5.84 2.60
CA THR A 84 0.66 -4.46 3.12
C THR A 84 1.06 -3.44 2.06
N VAL A 85 2.00 -3.77 1.19
CA VAL A 85 2.39 -2.93 0.04
C VAL A 85 1.25 -2.82 -0.95
N TRP A 86 0.65 -3.94 -1.35
CA TRP A 86 -0.51 -3.91 -2.24
C TRP A 86 -1.68 -3.15 -1.61
N GLU A 87 -1.98 -3.37 -0.34
CA GLU A 87 -3.04 -2.63 0.31
C GLU A 87 -2.68 -1.14 0.43
N SER A 88 -1.42 -0.74 0.61
CA SER A 88 -1.03 0.69 0.66
C SER A 88 -1.25 1.40 -0.68
N THR A 89 -1.22 0.64 -1.79
CA THR A 89 -1.52 1.13 -3.12
C THR A 89 -3.01 1.12 -3.50
N HIS A 90 -3.88 0.63 -2.61
CA HIS A 90 -5.31 0.50 -2.89
C HIS A 90 -6.17 1.24 -1.86
N ALA A 91 -7.22 1.90 -2.35
CA ALA A 91 -8.20 2.56 -1.49
C ALA A 91 -9.19 1.55 -0.90
N PHE A 92 -9.43 1.64 0.41
CA PHE A 92 -10.45 0.87 1.13
C PHE A 92 -11.37 1.84 1.88
N PRO A 93 -12.44 2.36 1.23
CA PRO A 93 -13.30 3.39 1.77
C PRO A 93 -14.32 2.83 2.79
N ILE A 94 -13.81 2.19 3.85
CA ILE A 94 -14.63 1.64 4.94
C ILE A 94 -15.13 2.80 5.81
N ARG A 95 -16.42 3.12 5.76
CA ARG A 95 -16.98 4.26 6.49
C ARG A 95 -17.12 3.96 7.97
N SER A 96 -17.19 5.02 8.78
CA SER A 96 -17.45 4.90 10.22
C SER A 96 -18.74 4.14 10.52
N LYS A 97 -19.83 4.44 9.77
CA LYS A 97 -21.10 3.70 9.88
C LYS A 97 -20.94 2.21 9.58
N ASP A 98 -20.14 1.86 8.56
CA ASP A 98 -19.95 0.46 8.15
C ASP A 98 -19.17 -0.32 9.22
N ARG A 99 -18.22 0.33 9.90
CA ARG A 99 -17.49 -0.25 11.05
C ARG A 99 -18.39 -0.41 12.28
N LYS A 100 -19.27 0.55 12.56
CA LYS A 100 -20.25 0.44 13.66
C LYS A 100 -21.23 -0.71 13.43
N ASN A 101 -21.64 -0.91 12.18
CA ASN A 101 -22.64 -1.91 11.81
C ASN A 101 -22.04 -3.30 11.52
N SER A 102 -20.70 -3.43 11.48
CA SER A 102 -20.04 -4.70 11.19
C SER A 102 -18.75 -4.87 12.00
N PRO A 103 -18.73 -5.77 13.01
CA PRO A 103 -17.52 -6.10 13.75
C PRO A 103 -16.37 -6.56 12.85
N PHE A 104 -16.69 -7.30 11.78
CA PHE A 104 -15.70 -7.72 10.79
C PHE A 104 -15.01 -6.54 10.11
N LEU A 105 -15.77 -5.54 9.64
CA LEU A 105 -15.20 -4.37 8.96
C LEU A 105 -14.40 -3.49 9.92
N ALA A 106 -14.81 -3.40 11.19
CA ALA A 106 -14.04 -2.70 12.23
C ALA A 106 -12.68 -3.36 12.46
N THR A 107 -12.65 -4.68 12.67
CA THR A 107 -11.43 -5.46 12.86
C THR A 107 -10.53 -5.40 11.63
N PHE A 108 -11.09 -5.57 10.43
CA PHE A 108 -10.33 -5.49 9.19
C PHE A 108 -9.67 -4.12 9.00
N TRP A 109 -10.43 -3.04 9.22
CA TRP A 109 -9.90 -1.67 9.12
C TRP A 109 -8.75 -1.43 10.12
N LEU A 110 -8.90 -1.88 11.36
CA LEU A 110 -7.87 -1.70 12.38
C LEU A 110 -6.61 -2.52 12.07
N ALA A 111 -6.78 -3.79 11.71
CA ALA A 111 -5.67 -4.67 11.33
C ALA A 111 -4.90 -4.11 10.13
N ARG A 112 -5.63 -3.58 9.14
CA ARG A 112 -5.04 -2.90 7.98
C ARG A 112 -4.26 -1.64 8.38
N LYS A 113 -4.84 -0.79 9.23
CA LYS A 113 -4.15 0.41 9.76
C LYS A 113 -2.85 0.02 10.47
N GLN A 114 -2.89 -1.02 11.30
CA GLN A 114 -1.74 -1.51 12.03
C GLN A 114 -0.66 -2.09 11.11
N ARG A 115 -1.03 -2.88 10.10
CA ARG A 115 -0.09 -3.38 9.08
C ARG A 115 0.64 -2.24 8.39
N ARG A 116 -0.09 -1.20 7.93
CA ARG A 116 0.52 -0.02 7.28
C ARG A 116 1.47 0.72 8.19
N SER A 117 1.08 0.94 9.45
CA SER A 117 1.94 1.61 10.43
C SER A 117 3.22 0.84 10.68
N ARG A 118 3.14 -0.49 10.84
CA ARG A 118 4.32 -1.37 11.01
C ARG A 118 5.24 -1.36 9.78
N LEU A 119 4.67 -1.38 8.58
CA LEU A 119 5.47 -1.27 7.35
C LEU A 119 6.17 0.09 7.27
N GLY A 120 5.47 1.18 7.62
CA GLY A 120 6.05 2.51 7.70
C GLY A 120 7.23 2.57 8.67
N ALA A 121 7.04 2.08 9.90
CA ALA A 121 8.11 2.04 10.90
C ALA A 121 9.31 1.18 10.46
N ARG A 122 9.05 0.05 9.77
CA ARG A 122 10.12 -0.80 9.23
C ARG A 122 10.89 -0.12 8.10
N TRP A 123 10.18 0.62 7.24
CA TRP A 123 10.78 1.42 6.19
C TRP A 123 11.59 2.59 6.75
N GLU A 124 11.07 3.28 7.77
CA GLU A 124 11.76 4.37 8.45
C GLU A 124 13.04 3.88 9.12
N LYS A 125 12.97 2.78 9.89
CA LYS A 125 14.16 2.13 10.45
C LYS A 125 15.18 1.81 9.37
N PHE A 126 14.73 1.27 8.24
CA PHE A 126 15.59 0.99 7.10
C PHE A 126 16.27 2.25 6.51
N LEU A 127 15.54 3.36 6.38
CA LEU A 127 16.10 4.62 5.89
C LEU A 127 17.08 5.25 6.89
N GLN A 128 16.84 5.08 8.19
CA GLN A 128 17.70 5.53 9.28
C GLN A 128 18.96 4.68 9.39
N GLU A 129 18.90 3.40 9.04
CA GLU A 129 20.05 2.50 8.80
C GLU A 129 20.85 2.90 7.55
N ARG A 130 20.95 4.21 7.23
CA ARG A 130 21.83 4.78 6.20
C ARG A 130 23.18 4.04 6.23
N ILE A 131 23.67 3.58 5.08
CA ILE A 131 24.56 4.43 4.27
C ILE A 131 25.67 4.99 5.18
N SER A 132 26.39 4.09 5.86
CA SER A 132 27.78 4.23 6.28
C SER A 132 28.66 3.55 5.24
#